data_AF-A0A1Q8C4J5-F1
#
_entry.id   AF-A0A1Q8C4J5-F1
#
_cell.length_a   1.000
_cell.length_b   1.000
_cell.length_c   1.000
_cell.angle_alpha   90.00
_cell.angle_beta   90.00
_cell.angle_gamma   90.00
#
_symmetry.space_group_name_H-M   'P 1'
#
loop_
_entity.id
_entity.type
_entity.pdbx_description
1 polymer ?
#
loop_
_entity_poly.entity_id
_entity_poly.type
_entity_poly.pdbx_seq_one_letter_code
_entity_poly.pdbx_strand_id
1 'polypeptide(L)'
;RQEMYGEHFDIPQPDELVFVSSFAGGEVFRSGCCFTRGNGRVFYFSPGDEIYPVYHHPEIRRVLANAVLWAHNPTPSPVVTTSSPHSPADWFLE
;
A
#
# COMPACT_ATOMS: atom_id res chain seq x y z
N ARG A 1 -12.31 -1.67 16.65
CA ARG A 1 -11.24 -0.75 17.09
C ARG A 1 -10.05 -1.00 16.18
N GLN A 2 -9.27 0.05 15.88
CA GLN A 2 -8.16 0.03 14.94
C GLN A 2 -7.06 0.95 15.47
N GLU A 3 -5.82 0.72 15.07
CA GLU A 3 -4.70 1.65 15.23
C GLU A 3 -5.09 3.06 14.78
N MET A 4 -4.74 4.05 15.61
CA MET A 4 -4.98 5.45 15.33
C MET A 4 -3.68 6.08 14.82
N TYR A 5 -3.67 6.42 13.54
CA TYR A 5 -2.66 7.30 12.95
C TYR A 5 -3.30 8.68 12.74
N GLY A 6 -2.55 9.74 13.05
CA GLY A 6 -2.99 11.12 12.89
C GLY A 6 -2.08 11.88 11.93
N GLU A 7 -2.62 12.92 11.30
CA GLU A 7 -1.78 13.90 10.60
C GLU A 7 -0.94 14.73 11.60
N HIS A 8 0.24 15.23 11.22
CA HIS A 8 0.81 15.23 9.86
C HIS A 8 1.50 13.91 9.48
N PHE A 9 1.07 13.33 8.36
CA PHE A 9 1.74 12.22 7.73
C PHE A 9 2.71 12.77 6.68
N ASP A 10 4.00 12.78 7.02
CA ASP A 10 5.07 13.40 6.23
C ASP A 10 5.44 12.56 5.00
N ILE A 11 4.45 12.43 4.12
CA ILE A 11 4.54 11.83 2.79
C ILE A 11 4.30 12.92 1.74
N PRO A 12 4.86 12.77 0.53
CA PRO A 12 4.52 13.67 -0.57
C PRO A 12 3.01 13.68 -0.80
N GLN A 13 2.50 14.76 -1.40
CA GLN A 13 1.11 14.82 -1.83
C GLN A 13 0.81 13.59 -2.72
N PRO A 14 -0.25 12.82 -2.41
CA PRO A 14 -0.62 11.68 -3.23
C PRO A 14 -1.11 12.15 -4.60
N ASP A 15 -0.89 11.32 -5.62
CA ASP A 15 -1.44 11.55 -6.96
C ASP A 15 -2.97 11.46 -6.90
N GLU A 16 -3.48 10.54 -6.09
CA GLU A 16 -4.91 10.39 -5.80
C GLU A 16 -5.12 9.97 -4.34
N LEU A 17 -6.05 10.65 -3.66
CA LEU A 17 -6.47 10.33 -2.30
C LEU A 17 -7.81 9.57 -2.36
N VAL A 18 -7.77 8.28 -2.04
CA VAL A 18 -8.92 7.37 -2.15
C VAL A 18 -9.70 7.28 -0.84
N PHE A 19 -8.99 7.27 0.31
CA PHE A 19 -9.62 7.14 1.62
C PHE A 19 -9.11 8.17 2.61
N VAL A 20 -10.03 8.66 3.44
CA VAL A 20 -9.76 9.44 4.64
C VAL A 20 -10.43 8.74 5.81
N SER A 21 -9.65 8.41 6.84
CA SER A 21 -10.15 7.85 8.09
C SER A 21 -10.41 8.99 9.06
N SER A 22 -11.56 8.94 9.75
CA SER A 22 -11.87 9.82 10.88
C SER A 22 -11.89 9.00 12.17
N PHE A 23 -11.31 9.55 13.24
CA PHE A 23 -11.25 8.88 14.53
C PHE A 23 -12.10 9.59 15.59
N ALA A 24 -12.38 8.87 16.68
CA ALA A 24 -13.28 9.34 17.73
C ALA A 24 -12.78 10.62 18.45
N GLY A 25 -11.47 10.91 18.41
CA GLY A 25 -10.89 12.14 18.95
C GLY A 25 -11.00 13.35 18.01
N GLY A 26 -11.59 13.20 16.82
CA GLY A 26 -11.72 14.24 15.81
C GLY A 26 -10.55 14.31 14.83
N GLU A 27 -9.54 13.45 14.99
CA GLU A 27 -8.43 13.36 14.06
C GLU A 27 -8.86 12.78 12.72
N VAL A 28 -8.27 13.28 11.65
CA VAL A 28 -8.40 12.75 10.30
C VAL A 28 -7.05 12.30 9.78
N PHE A 29 -7.05 11.28 8.93
CA PHE A 29 -5.84 10.70 8.37
C PHE A 29 -6.04 10.27 6.92
N ARG A 30 -5.07 10.58 6.05
CA ARG A 30 -5.05 10.13 4.66
C ARG A 30 -4.72 8.63 4.61
N SER A 31 -5.75 7.80 4.70
CA SER A 31 -5.64 6.35 4.91
C SER A 31 -5.58 5.52 3.63
N GLY A 32 -5.78 6.13 2.46
CA GLY A 32 -5.70 5.47 1.16
C GLY A 32 -5.08 6.39 0.12
N CYS A 33 -3.83 6.17 -0.24
CA CYS A 33 -3.06 7.07 -1.11
C CYS A 33 -2.47 6.32 -2.30
N CYS A 34 -2.68 6.84 -3.50
CA CYS A 34 -2.08 6.34 -4.73
C CYS A 34 -0.88 7.19 -5.14
N PHE A 35 0.18 6.53 -5.63
CA PHE A 35 1.36 7.15 -6.20
C PHE A 35 1.85 6.40 -7.42
N THR A 36 2.50 7.12 -8.32
CA THR A 36 3.16 6.58 -9.51
C THR A 36 4.67 6.86 -9.42
N ARG A 37 5.49 5.84 -9.71
CA ARG A 37 6.95 5.95 -9.77
C ARG A 37 7.46 5.21 -11.00
N GLY A 38 7.80 5.97 -12.05
CA GLY A 38 8.07 5.39 -13.37
C GLY A 38 6.86 4.59 -13.85
N ASN A 39 7.08 3.31 -14.18
CA ASN A 39 5.99 2.39 -14.54
C ASN A 39 5.31 1.73 -13.32
N GLY A 40 5.86 1.92 -12.11
CA GLY A 40 5.32 1.35 -10.89
C GLY A 40 4.14 2.15 -10.34
N ARG A 41 3.13 1.43 -9.84
CA ARG A 41 2.01 1.98 -9.09
C ARG A 41 2.09 1.52 -7.65
N VAL A 42 1.91 2.46 -6.72
CA VAL A 42 2.00 2.23 -5.27
C VAL A 42 0.68 2.65 -4.65
N PHE A 43 0.11 1.78 -3.82
CA PHE A 43 -1.06 2.08 -3.01
C PHE A 43 -0.71 1.90 -1.54
N TYR A 44 -0.80 2.98 -0.78
CA TYR A 44 -0.72 2.96 0.68
C TYR A 44 -2.13 2.81 1.26
N PHE A 45 -2.30 1.87 2.19
CA PHE A 45 -3.58 1.63 2.87
C PHE A 45 -3.34 1.42 4.36
N SER A 46 -3.94 2.26 5.21
CA SER A 46 -3.61 2.32 6.64
C SER A 46 -4.11 1.16 7.51
N PRO A 47 -5.27 0.51 7.26
CA PRO A 47 -5.76 -0.54 8.17
C PRO A 47 -4.84 -1.76 8.16
N GLY A 48 -4.24 -2.08 9.32
CA GLY A 48 -3.29 -3.21 9.40
C GLY A 48 -2.75 -3.59 10.77
N ASP A 49 -3.33 -3.07 11.86
CA ASP A 49 -2.95 -3.33 13.26
C ASP A 49 -2.79 -4.83 13.56
N GLU A 50 -1.70 -5.22 14.24
CA GLU A 50 -1.39 -6.62 14.53
C GLU A 50 -2.27 -7.24 15.63
N ILE A 51 -2.87 -6.43 16.51
CA ILE A 51 -3.69 -6.88 17.63
C ILE A 51 -5.12 -7.13 17.15
N TYR A 52 -5.62 -6.32 16.21
CA TYR A 52 -6.97 -6.48 15.68
C TYR A 52 -6.99 -7.35 14.41
N PRO A 53 -8.04 -8.18 14.20
CA PRO A 53 -8.14 -9.03 13.01
C PRO A 53 -8.56 -8.24 11.76
N VAL A 54 -7.90 -7.12 11.47
CA VAL A 54 -8.24 -6.17 10.38
C VAL A 54 -8.27 -6.88 9.02
N TYR A 55 -7.28 -7.72 8.77
CA TYR A 55 -7.20 -8.51 7.54
C TYR A 55 -8.23 -9.62 7.41
N HIS A 56 -9.05 -9.90 8.44
CA HIS A 56 -10.18 -10.82 8.33
C HIS A 56 -11.46 -10.13 7.85
N HIS A 57 -11.51 -8.81 7.87
CA HIS A 57 -12.69 -8.06 7.43
C HIS A 57 -12.85 -8.19 5.90
N PRO A 58 -14.04 -8.57 5.40
CA PRO A 58 -14.25 -8.81 3.97
C PRO A 58 -13.98 -7.56 3.12
N GLU A 59 -14.39 -6.38 3.59
CA GLU A 59 -14.14 -5.12 2.88
C GLU A 59 -12.65 -4.77 2.78
N ILE A 60 -11.85 -5.06 3.82
CA ILE A 60 -10.40 -4.84 3.79
C ILE A 60 -9.75 -5.75 2.75
N ARG A 61 -10.12 -7.04 2.74
CA ARG A 61 -9.66 -7.99 1.72
C ARG A 61 -10.04 -7.55 0.31
N ARG A 62 -11.25 -7.00 0.15
CA ARG A 62 -11.73 -6.49 -1.14
C ARG A 62 -10.91 -5.29 -1.62
N VAL A 63 -10.62 -4.34 -0.73
CA VAL A 63 -9.74 -3.19 -1.05
C VAL A 63 -8.36 -3.68 -1.47
N LEU A 64 -7.75 -4.61 -0.72
CA LEU A 64 -6.44 -5.16 -1.06
C LEU A 64 -6.45 -5.88 -2.41
N ALA A 65 -7.46 -6.70 -2.69
CA ALA A 65 -7.61 -7.37 -3.98
C ALA A 65 -7.73 -6.37 -5.14
N ASN A 66 -8.53 -5.31 -4.97
CA ASN A 66 -8.68 -4.26 -5.96
C ASN A 66 -7.36 -3.49 -6.15
N ALA A 67 -6.65 -3.20 -5.07
CA ALA A 67 -5.37 -2.50 -5.11
C ALA A 67 -4.30 -3.31 -5.86
N VAL A 68 -4.24 -4.63 -5.68
CA VAL A 68 -3.33 -5.51 -6.43
C VAL A 68 -3.64 -5.47 -7.92
N LEU A 69 -4.92 -5.57 -8.30
CA LEU A 69 -5.34 -5.48 -9.70
C LEU A 69 -5.04 -4.11 -10.30
N TRP A 70 -5.25 -3.02 -9.54
CA TRP A 70 -4.93 -1.66 -9.97
C TRP A 70 -3.42 -1.46 -10.10
N ALA A 71 -2.62 -1.96 -9.16
CA ALA A 71 -1.17 -1.78 -9.15
C ALA A 71 -0.48 -2.59 -10.26
N HIS A 72 -1.07 -3.71 -10.70
CA HIS A 72 -0.54 -4.52 -11.78
C HIS A 72 -0.32 -3.68 -13.05
N ASN A 73 0.92 -3.60 -13.51
CA ASN A 73 1.26 -2.99 -14.80
C ASN A 73 1.86 -4.09 -15.71
N PRO A 74 1.20 -4.46 -16.81
CA PRO A 74 1.73 -5.49 -17.72
C PRO A 74 2.89 -4.97 -18.59
N THR A 75 3.14 -3.67 -18.62
CA THR A 75 4.26 -3.10 -19.39
C THR A 75 5.59 -3.47 -18.73
N PRO A 76 6.51 -4.12 -19.47
CA PRO A 76 7.84 -4.42 -18.96
C PRO A 76 8.53 -3.14 -18.48
N SER A 77 9.19 -3.21 -17.32
CA SER A 77 10.09 -2.13 -16.91
C SER A 77 11.18 -1.99 -17.99
N PRO A 78 11.45 -0.76 -18.49
CA PRO A 78 12.59 -0.53 -19.37
C PRO A 78 13.93 -0.79 -18.64
N VAL A 79 13.90 -0.75 -17.30
CA VAL A 79 15.00 -1.16 -16.44
C VAL A 79 14.87 -2.65 -16.20
N VAL A 80 15.71 -3.43 -16.87
CA VAL A 80 15.92 -4.84 -16.57
C VAL A 80 16.81 -4.92 -15.33
N THR A 81 16.24 -5.22 -14.17
CA THR A 81 17.00 -5.52 -12.95
C THR A 81 17.53 -6.95 -13.04
N THR A 82 18.46 -7.23 -13.95
CA THR A 82 19.04 -8.57 -14.15
C THR A 82 20.01 -9.00 -13.05
N SER A 83 20.43 -8.08 -12.18
CA SER A 83 21.25 -8.42 -11.03
C SER A 83 20.96 -7.50 -9.85
N SER A 84 20.45 -8.08 -8.76
CA SER A 84 20.59 -7.50 -7.43
C SER A 84 21.78 -8.21 -6.77
N PRO A 85 22.92 -7.54 -6.54
CA PRO A 85 24.09 -8.19 -5.92
C PRO A 85 23.80 -8.72 -4.51
N HIS A 86 22.73 -8.25 -3.86
CA HIS A 86 22.31 -8.67 -2.52
C HIS A 86 21.08 -9.58 -2.51
N SER A 87 20.53 -9.94 -3.67
CA SER A 87 19.37 -10.83 -3.76
C SER A 87 19.58 -11.77 -4.94
N PRO A 88 20.34 -12.87 -4.73
CA PRO A 88 20.51 -13.89 -5.76
C PRO A 88 19.14 -14.38 -6.20
N ALA A 89 18.93 -14.50 -7.51
CA ALA A 89 17.78 -15.23 -8.03
C ALA A 89 17.84 -16.69 -7.56
N ASP A 90 16.69 -17.35 -7.50
CA ASP A 90 16.58 -18.81 -7.33
C ASP A 90 17.10 -19.40 -6.00
N TRP A 91 17.36 -18.58 -4.98
CA TRP A 91 17.80 -19.03 -3.64
C TRP A 91 16.84 -20.01 -2.95
N PHE A 92 15.60 -20.09 -3.41
CA PHE A 92 14.51 -20.90 -2.82
C PHE A 92 14.30 -22.24 -3.55
N LEU A 93 15.13 -22.58 -4.55
CA LEU A 93 15.02 -23.83 -5.30
C LEU A 93 15.84 -24.99 -4.70
N GLU A 94 16.52 -24.77 -3.57
CA GLU A 94 17.19 -25.82 -2.78
C GLU A 94 16.29 -26.43 -1.70
#